data_AF-A0AAJ0PI45-F1
#
_entry.id   AF-A0AAJ0PI45-F1
#
_cell.length_a   1.000
_cell.length_b   1.000
_cell.length_c   1.000
_cell.angle_alpha   90.00
_cell.angle_beta   90.00
_cell.angle_gamma   90.00
#
_symmetry.space_group_name_H-M   'P 1'
#
loop_
_entity.id
_entity.type
_entity.pdbx_description
1 polymer ?
#
loop_
_entity_poly.entity_id
_entity_poly.type
_entity_poly.pdbx_seq_one_letter_code
_entity_poly.pdbx_strand_id
1 'polypeptide(L)' 'MTLSNADGASGVGVRVLDSDTNASIPLGQNVPINKYQPNQDNQAIDLKFGAIYYQTEDKIKGGEADAQATLTLSYE' A
#
# COMPACT_ATOMS: atom_id res chain seq x y z
N MET A 1 1.56 7.16 -4.35
CA MET A 1 3.02 6.98 -4.45
C MET A 1 3.46 7.38 -5.84
N THR A 2 4.54 8.15 -5.92
CA THR A 2 5.20 8.55 -7.17
C THR A 2 6.45 7.70 -7.37
N LEU A 3 6.79 7.38 -8.62
CA LEU A 3 7.95 6.55 -8.96
C LEU A 3 9.26 7.29 -8.70
N SER A 4 10.33 6.55 -8.39
CA SER A 4 11.63 7.12 -7.99
C SER A 4 12.61 7.40 -9.15
N ASN A 5 12.30 7.01 -10.39
CA ASN A 5 13.23 7.11 -11.52
C ASN A 5 12.74 8.14 -12.56
N ALA A 6 13.55 9.16 -12.86
CA ALA A 6 13.20 10.25 -13.77
C ALA A 6 13.14 9.85 -15.25
N ASP A 7 13.81 8.75 -15.63
CA ASP A 7 13.75 8.17 -16.99
C ASP A 7 12.91 6.87 -17.03
N GLY A 8 12.22 6.56 -15.93
CA GLY A 8 11.34 5.42 -15.80
C GLY A 8 9.99 5.59 -16.51
N ALA A 9 9.06 4.70 -16.18
CA ALA A 9 7.69 4.82 -16.63
C ALA A 9 7.07 6.13 -16.13
N SER A 10 6.17 6.71 -16.93
CA SER A 10 5.34 7.85 -16.52
C SER A 10 3.87 7.58 -16.79
N GLY A 11 2.98 8.27 -16.07
CA GLY A 11 1.54 8.04 -16.16
C GLY A 11 1.06 6.79 -15.43
N VAL A 12 1.89 6.18 -14.57
CA VAL A 12 1.53 5.05 -13.72
C VAL A 12 1.87 5.32 -12.26
N GLY A 13 1.04 4.80 -11.35
CA GLY A 13 1.27 4.82 -9.92
C GLY A 13 1.04 3.44 -9.30
N VAL A 14 1.48 3.27 -8.06
CA VAL A 14 1.22 2.05 -7.27
C VAL A 14 0.13 2.33 -6.24
N ARG A 15 -0.84 1.41 -6.16
CA ARG A 15 -1.90 1.37 -5.16
C ARG A 15 -1.72 0.15 -4.28
N VAL A 16 -1.70 0.36 -2.97
CA VAL A 16 -1.70 -0.71 -1.97
C VAL A 16 -3.14 -1.05 -1.62
N LEU A 17 -3.45 -2.34 -1.52
CA LEU A 17 -4.75 -2.87 -1.19
C LEU A 17 -4.67 -3.64 0.12
N ASP A 18 -5.73 -3.59 0.92
CA ASP A 18 -5.98 -4.61 1.94
C ASP A 18 -6.35 -5.91 1.20
N SER A 19 -5.59 -6.99 1.41
CA SER A 19 -5.81 -8.23 0.66
C SER A 19 -7.07 -8.98 1.06
N ASP A 20 -7.59 -8.76 2.26
CA ASP A 20 -8.80 -9.43 2.74
C ASP A 20 -10.04 -8.80 2.08
N THR A 21 -10.03 -7.48 1.84
CA THR A 21 -11.17 -6.71 1.32
C THR A 21 -11.02 -6.22 -0.11
N ASN A 22 -9.81 -6.27 -0.68
CA ASN A 22 -9.40 -5.56 -1.91
C ASN A 22 -9.63 -4.03 -1.86
N ALA A 23 -9.83 -3.46 -0.67
CA ALA A 23 -10.01 -2.02 -0.52
C ALA A 23 -8.67 -1.29 -0.66
N SER A 24 -8.69 -0.09 -1.25
CA SER A 24 -7.50 0.75 -1.36
C SER A 24 -7.08 1.28 0.00
N ILE A 25 -5.80 1.15 0.33
CA ILE A 25 -5.21 1.76 1.52
C ILE A 25 -4.74 3.18 1.15
N PRO A 26 -5.34 4.23 1.73
CA PRO A 26 -4.93 5.59 1.47
C PRO A 26 -3.54 5.87 2.05
N LEU A 27 -2.65 6.43 1.23
CA LEU A 27 -1.30 6.79 1.65
C LEU A 27 -1.33 7.91 2.69
N GLY A 28 -0.56 7.76 3.77
CA GLY A 28 -0.41 8.78 4.81
C GLY A 28 -1.61 8.93 5.74
N GLN A 29 -2.60 8.04 5.66
CA GLN A 29 -3.72 7.98 6.59
C GLN A 29 -3.62 6.73 7.46
N ASN A 30 -4.05 6.87 8.71
CA ASN A 30 -4.10 5.75 9.64
C ASN A 30 -5.25 4.81 9.26
N VAL A 31 -4.97 3.50 9.26
CA VAL A 31 -5.97 2.46 9.08
C VAL A 31 -6.10 1.70 10.40
N PRO A 32 -7.27 1.74 11.06
CA PRO A 32 -7.46 1.03 12.33
C PRO A 32 -7.45 -0.48 12.11
N ILE A 33 -6.70 -1.20 12.95
CA ILE A 33 -6.60 -2.67 12.93
C ILE A 33 -7.35 -3.24 14.13
N ASN A 34 -8.57 -3.72 13.89
CA ASN A 34 -9.43 -4.30 14.94
C ASN A 34 -9.25 -5.82 15.10
N LYS A 35 -8.00 -6.31 14.99
CA LYS A 35 -7.67 -7.74 15.07
C LYS A 35 -7.11 -8.18 16.45
N TYR A 36 -6.82 -7.23 17.34
CA TYR A 36 -6.27 -7.50 18.67
C TYR A 36 -7.38 -7.77 19.70
N GLN A 37 -7.25 -8.85 20.48
CA GLN A 37 -8.15 -9.18 21.59
C GLN A 37 -7.41 -9.06 22.94
N PRO A 38 -7.74 -8.10 23.83
CA PRO A 38 -6.93 -7.85 25.04
C PRO A 38 -6.88 -9.02 26.04
N ASN A 39 -7.83 -9.95 25.96
CA ASN A 39 -7.94 -11.08 26.90
C ASN A 39 -7.29 -12.38 26.37
N GLN A 40 -6.60 -12.33 25.25
CA GLN A 40 -5.95 -13.50 24.64
C GLN A 40 -4.44 -13.28 24.55
N ASP A 41 -3.66 -14.14 25.20
CA ASP A 41 -2.20 -14.09 25.09
C ASP A 41 -1.70 -14.70 23.77
N ASN A 42 -0.50 -14.29 23.34
CA ASN A 42 0.24 -14.85 22.20
C ASN A 42 -0.52 -14.85 20.86
N GLN A 43 -1.28 -13.79 20.59
CA GLN A 43 -1.97 -13.62 19.31
C GLN A 43 -1.01 -13.26 18.18
N ALA A 44 -1.10 -14.00 17.08
CA ALA A 44 -0.51 -13.58 15.80
C ALA A 44 -1.50 -12.68 15.06
N ILE A 45 -1.11 -11.43 14.79
CA ILE A 45 -1.88 -10.51 13.95
C ILE A 45 -1.28 -10.54 12.55
N ASP A 46 -2.02 -11.10 11.60
CA ASP A 46 -1.62 -11.15 10.19
C ASP A 46 -2.20 -9.95 9.43
N LEU A 47 -1.30 -9.15 8.81
CA LEU A 47 -1.62 -7.99 7.99
C LEU A 47 -1.22 -8.31 6.54
N LYS A 48 -2.22 -8.50 5.68
CA LYS A 48 -2.01 -8.87 4.28
C LYS A 48 -2.25 -7.67 3.37
N PHE A 49 -1.26 -7.39 2.54
CA PHE A 49 -1.30 -6.27 1.59
C PHE A 49 -1.10 -6.76 0.16
N GLY A 50 -1.91 -6.25 -0.76
CA GLY A 50 -1.71 -6.36 -2.20
C GLY A 50 -1.13 -5.07 -2.77
N ALA A 51 -0.50 -5.15 -3.94
CA ALA A 51 -0.04 -3.97 -4.68
C ALA A 51 -0.40 -4.13 -6.16
N ILE A 52 -0.94 -3.06 -6.75
CA ILE A 52 -1.29 -2.99 -8.17
C ILE A 52 -0.79 -1.69 -8.80
N TYR A 53 -0.46 -1.75 -10.08
CA TYR A 53 -0.28 -0.54 -10.88
C TYR A 53 -1.64 0.03 -11.30
N TYR A 54 -1.73 1.35 -11.39
CA TYR A 54 -2.88 2.04 -11.98
C TYR A 54 -2.40 3.24 -12.80
N GLN A 55 -3.17 3.59 -13.82
CA GLN A 55 -2.89 4.72 -14.68
C GLN A 55 -3.25 6.03 -13.96
N THR A 56 -2.34 7.00 -14.00
CA THR A 56 -2.50 8.33 -13.39
C THR A 56 -2.68 9.45 -14.41
N GLU A 57 -2.33 9.21 -15.67
CA GLU A 57 -2.41 10.17 -16.79
C GLU A 57 -3.00 9.51 -18.02
N ASP A 58 -3.59 10.25 -18.95
CA ASP A 58 -4.23 9.70 -20.17
C ASP A 58 -3.27 8.88 -21.07
N LYS A 59 -1.96 9.15 -20.98
CA LYS A 59 -0.92 8.45 -21.73
C LYS A 59 0.10 7.85 -20.77
N ILE A 60 0.48 6.60 -21.04
CA ILE A 60 1.54 5.90 -20.31
C ILE A 60 2.80 5.88 -21.18
N LYS A 61 3.93 6.29 -20.60
CA LYS A 61 5.27 6.05 -21.17
C LYS A 61 5.82 4.77 -20.55
N GLY A 62 6.25 3.84 -21.40
CA GLY A 62 6.93 2.61 -20.93
C GLY A 62 8.31 2.90 -20.34
N GLY A 63 8.69 2.13 -19.34
CA GLY A 63 9.95 2.24 -18.60
C GLY A 63 9.91 1.45 -17.30
N GLU A 64 10.97 1.51 -16.51
CA GLU A 64 11.02 0.90 -15.18
C GLU A 64 10.14 1.69 -14.19
N ALA A 65 9.42 0.99 -13.32
CA ALA A 65 8.48 1.57 -12.38
C ALA A 65 8.73 1.05 -10.96
N ASP A 66 9.66 1.68 -10.26
CA ASP A 66 9.97 1.34 -8.87
C ASP A 66 9.21 2.24 -7.88
N ALA A 67 8.71 1.62 -6.81
CA ALA A 67 8.06 2.32 -5.71
C ALA A 67 8.48 1.73 -4.36
N GLN A 68 8.67 2.62 -3.38
CA GLN A 68 8.95 2.26 -2.00
C GLN A 68 7.92 2.91 -1.08
N ALA A 69 7.46 2.16 -0.08
CA ALA A 69 6.57 2.64 0.97
C ALA A 69 7.13 2.30 2.35
N THR A 70 6.75 3.09 3.36
CA THR A 70 7.05 2.81 4.76
C THR A 70 5.75 2.46 5.48
N LEU A 71 5.76 1.32 6.19
CA LEU A 71 4.69 0.93 7.11
C LEU A 71 5.05 1.41 8.51
N THR A 72 4.14 2.16 9.15
CA THR A 72 4.27 2.58 10.56
C THR A 72 3.17 1.90 11.36
N LEU A 73 3.56 1.19 12.43
CA LEU A 73 2.62 0.62 13.40
C LEU A 73 2.63 1.46 14.68
N SER A 74 1.45 1.69 15.23
CA SER A 74 1.25 2.36 16.51
C SER A 74 0.26 1.55 17.34
N TYR A 75 0.46 1.56 18.66
CA TYR A 75 -0.35 0.85 19.63
C TYR A 75 -1.07 1.86 20.51
N GLU A 76 -2.30 1.55 20.89
CA GLU A 76 -3.10 2.29 21.88
C GLU A 76 -3.14 1.55 23.21
#